data_AF-A0A7C3VUD2-F1
#
_entry.id   AF-A0A7C3VUD2-F1
#
_cell.length_a   1.000
_cell.length_b   1.000
_cell.length_c   1.000
_cell.angle_alpha   90.00
_cell.angle_beta   90.00
_cell.angle_gamma   90.00
#
_symmetry.space_group_name_H-M   'P 1'
#
loop_
_entity.id
_entity.type
_entity.pdbx_description
1 polymer ?
#
loop_
_entity_poly.entity_id
_entity_poly.type
_entity_poly.pdbx_seq_one_letter_code
_entity_poly.pdbx_strand_id
1 'polypeptide(L)'
;MKEFGLLFSPHWLALKNRVRRLRRDAIFKAVTLLGLGALFWIGTFHVVYRVLVYFQGVPEIGGYLTAKLLSMFFLTFFTILLFSNAIISLSTYYLSEDLPFLLSSPIPLGRVYGAKLGETVVSSSWMVVLFGLPVFMAYGIVHQASLLYYLQLAAALPFFLIIPAVMGSAFTMILVKAFPARRIKDILLLLSLALLLCLYFLFRFLQPEKLVDPESFNSLVEYFARLGAPSTALLPSQWATEALLPLLQGRVGEEGEAFFYLGVLASNSTVALIFGHWLFSKLYLEGWNRSQEGQQSSRISARILEGSLSFMARPLSLPHRALLVKDIKTFLRDRTQWSQLFLLAALVVVYLYNYSVLPLHKSPLGSFYLQNLLSFLNLALAGFVMAAVGARFVFPAVSMERGCIWIIRSSPLDLGSFLWAKFWMSLFPLLLLAETLIVLTNILLHVTPLMMVLGVVTIFLVSFGITGLGVGLGAVYPRFQVENVSQIATGFGGIVYMMYCLLFVGAVVVLEAWPVYLLFLARIGRRAITAPEWLGIGLSFVGILILNALAVWVPMRIGWQKLSSYEA
;
A
#
# COMPACT_ATOMS: atom_id res chain seq x y z
N MET A 1 -29.19 0.89 -23.05
CA MET A 1 -28.58 -0.20 -22.27
C MET A 1 -27.63 -1.09 -23.09
N LYS A 2 -27.96 -1.49 -24.33
CA LYS A 2 -27.09 -2.33 -25.19
C LYS A 2 -25.66 -1.79 -25.36
N GLU A 3 -25.51 -0.48 -25.61
CA GLU A 3 -24.18 0.14 -25.78
C GLU A 3 -23.33 0.20 -24.51
N PHE A 4 -23.96 0.37 -23.32
CA PHE A 4 -23.23 0.40 -22.05
C PHE A 4 -22.66 -0.99 -21.71
N GLY A 5 -23.42 -2.06 -22.00
CA GLY A 5 -22.93 -3.44 -21.86
C GLY A 5 -21.80 -3.78 -22.83
N LEU A 6 -21.79 -3.18 -24.03
CA LEU A 6 -20.71 -3.39 -25.00
C LEU A 6 -19.37 -2.83 -24.53
N LEU A 7 -19.37 -1.72 -23.77
CA LEU A 7 -18.15 -1.13 -23.20
C LEU A 7 -17.46 -2.06 -22.18
N PHE A 8 -18.23 -2.83 -21.40
CA PHE A 8 -17.68 -3.81 -20.46
C PHE A 8 -17.40 -5.18 -21.08
N SER A 9 -17.85 -5.43 -22.30
CA SER A 9 -17.72 -6.72 -22.97
C SER A 9 -16.26 -7.19 -23.14
N PRO A 10 -15.26 -6.35 -23.45
CA PRO A 10 -13.87 -6.80 -23.57
C PRO A 10 -13.33 -7.32 -22.24
N HIS A 11 -13.66 -6.68 -21.12
CA HIS A 11 -13.22 -7.09 -19.78
C HIS A 11 -13.85 -8.43 -19.39
N TRP A 12 -15.15 -8.60 -19.67
CA TRP A 12 -15.86 -9.85 -19.42
C TRP A 12 -15.35 -11.00 -20.30
N LEU A 13 -15.10 -10.75 -21.58
CA LEU A 13 -14.55 -11.73 -22.52
C LEU A 13 -13.11 -12.11 -22.14
N ALA A 14 -12.29 -11.15 -21.71
CA ALA A 14 -10.95 -11.40 -21.20
C ALA A 14 -10.99 -12.28 -19.93
N LEU A 15 -11.90 -11.99 -19.00
CA LEU A 15 -12.10 -12.80 -17.79
C LEU A 15 -12.56 -14.23 -18.16
N LYS A 16 -13.57 -14.35 -19.02
CA LYS A 16 -14.10 -15.64 -19.50
C LYS A 16 -13.03 -16.47 -20.20
N ASN A 17 -12.20 -15.85 -21.04
CA ASN A 17 -11.10 -16.52 -21.73
C ASN A 17 -9.99 -16.93 -20.76
N ARG A 18 -9.70 -16.12 -19.75
CA ARG A 18 -8.72 -16.44 -18.70
C ARG A 18 -9.19 -17.62 -17.84
N VAL A 19 -10.48 -17.69 -17.51
CA VAL A 19 -11.09 -18.82 -16.79
C VAL A 19 -11.10 -20.08 -17.67
N ARG A 20 -11.47 -19.98 -18.96
CA ARG A 20 -11.49 -21.14 -19.87
C ARG A 20 -10.10 -21.71 -20.17
N ARG A 21 -9.04 -20.90 -20.08
CA ARG A 21 -7.64 -21.31 -20.32
C ARG A 21 -6.86 -21.58 -19.02
N LEU A 22 -7.55 -21.89 -17.92
CA LEU A 22 -6.93 -22.23 -16.64
C LEU A 22 -6.04 -23.48 -16.77
N ARG A 23 -4.73 -23.29 -16.91
CA ARG A 23 -3.72 -24.36 -16.72
C ARG A 23 -3.65 -24.76 -15.24
N ARG A 24 -3.15 -25.96 -14.93
CA ARG A 24 -2.93 -26.43 -13.54
C ARG A 24 -2.20 -25.41 -12.67
N ASP A 25 -1.18 -24.75 -13.22
CA ASP A 25 -0.44 -23.67 -12.55
C ASP A 25 -1.33 -22.48 -12.18
N ALA A 26 -2.31 -22.14 -13.01
CA ALA A 26 -3.22 -21.02 -12.76
C ALA A 26 -4.26 -21.39 -11.68
N ILE A 27 -4.67 -22.66 -11.60
CA ILE A 27 -5.54 -23.16 -10.53
C ILE A 27 -4.80 -23.13 -9.20
N PHE A 28 -3.57 -23.63 -9.13
CA PHE A 28 -2.77 -23.58 -7.91
C PHE A 28 -2.56 -22.13 -7.43
N LYS A 29 -2.27 -21.20 -8.35
CA LYS A 29 -2.20 -19.76 -8.05
C LYS A 29 -3.52 -19.21 -7.53
N ALA A 30 -4.66 -19.58 -8.11
CA ALA A 30 -5.96 -19.12 -7.65
C ALA A 30 -6.29 -19.66 -6.24
N VAL A 31 -6.07 -20.96 -6.01
CA VAL A 31 -6.34 -21.60 -4.71
C VAL A 31 -5.46 -21.01 -3.61
N THR A 32 -4.17 -20.80 -3.86
CA THR A 32 -3.26 -20.17 -2.89
C THR A 32 -3.68 -18.74 -2.55
N LEU A 33 -4.08 -17.94 -3.55
CA LEU A 33 -4.59 -16.58 -3.34
C LEU A 33 -5.91 -16.56 -2.58
N LEU A 34 -6.83 -17.45 -2.90
CA LEU A 34 -8.11 -17.58 -2.19
C LEU A 34 -7.91 -18.06 -0.76
N GLY A 35 -6.99 -19.00 -0.52
CA GLY A 35 -6.64 -19.49 0.81
C GLY A 35 -6.04 -18.40 1.69
N LEU A 36 -5.07 -17.63 1.18
CA LEU A 36 -4.50 -16.48 1.87
C LEU A 36 -5.55 -15.39 2.13
N GLY A 37 -6.39 -15.11 1.12
CA GLY A 37 -7.49 -14.17 1.24
C GLY A 37 -8.47 -14.58 2.35
N ALA A 38 -8.88 -15.85 2.38
CA ALA A 38 -9.77 -16.38 3.40
C ALA A 38 -9.14 -16.34 4.81
N LEU A 39 -7.87 -16.71 4.94
CA LEU A 39 -7.14 -16.63 6.21
C LEU A 39 -7.11 -15.19 6.74
N PHE A 40 -6.76 -14.23 5.88
CA PHE A 40 -6.76 -12.81 6.22
C PHE A 40 -8.16 -12.33 6.63
N TRP A 41 -9.18 -12.77 5.91
CA TRP A 41 -10.58 -12.42 6.14
C TRP A 41 -11.09 -12.94 7.49
N ILE A 42 -10.82 -14.21 7.81
CA ILE A 42 -11.13 -14.84 9.10
C ILE A 42 -10.36 -14.15 10.23
N GLY A 43 -9.08 -13.85 10.04
CA GLY A 43 -8.27 -13.15 11.03
C GLY A 43 -8.81 -11.76 11.34
N THR A 44 -9.16 -10.99 10.30
CA THR A 44 -9.76 -9.64 10.46
C THR A 44 -11.10 -9.73 11.20
N PHE A 45 -11.97 -10.66 10.77
CA PHE A 45 -13.25 -10.91 11.44
C PHE A 45 -13.05 -11.24 12.93
N HIS A 46 -12.13 -12.16 13.25
CA HIS A 46 -11.89 -12.60 14.62
C HIS A 46 -11.36 -11.47 15.53
N VAL A 47 -10.42 -10.66 15.03
CA VAL A 47 -9.88 -9.52 15.78
C VAL A 47 -10.99 -8.50 16.06
N VAL A 48 -11.76 -8.12 15.04
CA VAL A 48 -12.85 -7.14 15.20
C VAL A 48 -13.93 -7.69 16.13
N TYR A 49 -14.34 -8.95 15.94
CA TYR A 49 -15.30 -9.62 16.81
C TYR A 49 -14.85 -9.57 18.27
N ARG A 50 -13.58 -9.89 18.56
CA ARG A 50 -13.04 -9.87 19.91
C ARG A 50 -13.03 -8.47 20.53
N VAL A 51 -12.67 -7.44 19.74
CA VAL A 51 -12.69 -6.04 20.18
C VAL A 51 -14.12 -5.58 20.48
N LEU A 52 -15.09 -5.93 19.63
CA LEU A 52 -16.50 -5.55 19.82
C LEU A 52 -17.12 -6.25 21.03
N VAL A 53 -16.85 -7.54 21.23
CA VAL A 53 -17.30 -8.29 22.42
C VAL A 53 -16.70 -7.68 23.69
N TYR A 54 -15.42 -7.30 23.66
CA TYR A 54 -14.77 -6.63 24.78
C TYR A 54 -15.45 -5.28 25.09
N PHE A 55 -15.78 -4.48 24.08
CA PHE A 55 -16.45 -3.19 24.27
C PHE A 55 -17.89 -3.33 24.75
N GLN A 56 -18.65 -4.32 24.26
CA GLN A 56 -19.98 -4.61 24.78
C GLN A 56 -19.96 -5.11 26.23
N GLY A 57 -18.87 -5.74 26.67
CA GLY A 57 -18.69 -6.17 28.05
C GLY A 57 -18.50 -5.04 29.06
N VAL A 58 -18.31 -3.79 28.61
CA VAL A 58 -18.17 -2.61 29.48
C VAL A 58 -19.56 -1.97 29.73
N PRO A 59 -20.10 -2.02 30.96
CA PRO A 59 -21.39 -1.43 31.29
C PRO A 59 -21.45 0.06 30.96
N GLU A 60 -22.61 0.53 30.48
CA GLU A 60 -22.96 1.94 30.16
C GLU A 60 -22.18 2.62 29.01
N ILE A 61 -20.92 2.26 28.75
CA ILE A 61 -20.06 2.91 27.74
C ILE A 61 -20.03 2.13 26.42
N GLY A 62 -20.24 0.81 26.47
CA GLY A 62 -20.03 -0.08 25.32
C GLY A 62 -20.78 0.32 24.04
N GLY A 63 -22.06 0.69 24.16
CA GLY A 63 -22.89 1.08 23.00
C GLY A 63 -22.44 2.38 22.31
N TYR A 64 -21.95 3.36 23.08
CA TYR A 64 -21.40 4.59 22.52
C TYR A 64 -20.05 4.34 21.83
N LEU A 65 -19.24 3.46 22.41
CA LEU A 65 -17.93 3.13 21.86
C LEU A 65 -18.04 2.35 20.56
N THR A 66 -18.97 1.39 20.46
CA THR A 66 -19.23 0.65 19.22
C THR A 66 -19.80 1.54 18.11
N ALA A 67 -20.71 2.47 18.46
CA ALA A 67 -21.22 3.50 17.55
C ALA A 67 -20.10 4.41 17.03
N LYS A 68 -19.24 4.88 17.94
CA LYS A 68 -18.09 5.72 17.59
C LYS A 68 -17.13 4.98 16.67
N LEU A 69 -16.78 3.74 17.00
CA LEU A 69 -15.93 2.91 16.14
C LEU A 69 -16.52 2.75 14.74
N LEU A 70 -17.83 2.53 14.61
CA LEU A 70 -18.49 2.38 13.31
C LEU A 70 -18.36 3.66 12.48
N SER A 71 -18.59 4.82 13.10
CA SER A 71 -18.37 6.14 12.48
C SER A 71 -16.91 6.33 12.05
N MET A 72 -15.95 5.92 12.89
CA MET A 72 -14.52 5.97 12.55
C MET A 72 -14.16 5.06 11.37
N PHE A 73 -14.76 3.87 11.27
CA PHE A 73 -14.58 2.96 10.14
C PHE A 73 -15.09 3.60 8.84
N PHE A 74 -16.33 4.11 8.82
CA PHE A 74 -16.87 4.77 7.63
C PHE A 74 -16.10 6.03 7.25
N LEU A 75 -15.67 6.83 8.23
CA LEU A 75 -14.86 8.02 7.97
C LEU A 75 -13.51 7.64 7.37
N THR A 76 -12.84 6.63 7.92
CA THR A 76 -11.55 6.14 7.40
C THR A 76 -11.71 5.60 5.98
N PHE A 77 -12.77 4.81 5.72
CA PHE A 77 -13.08 4.32 4.38
C PHE A 77 -13.37 5.46 3.41
N PHE A 78 -14.16 6.45 3.82
CA PHE A 78 -14.46 7.61 2.99
C PHE A 78 -13.18 8.37 2.60
N THR A 79 -12.30 8.66 3.56
CA THR A 79 -11.02 9.35 3.31
C THR A 79 -10.14 8.54 2.36
N ILE A 80 -9.91 7.25 2.64
CA ILE A 80 -9.07 6.39 1.78
C ILE A 80 -9.66 6.30 0.37
N LEU A 81 -10.98 6.12 0.24
CA LEU A 81 -11.65 6.07 -1.06
C LEU A 81 -11.56 7.38 -1.81
N LEU A 82 -11.69 8.54 -1.15
CA LEU A 82 -11.61 9.84 -1.81
C LEU A 82 -10.26 10.02 -2.52
N PHE A 83 -9.16 9.73 -1.82
CA PHE A 83 -7.81 9.82 -2.38
C PHE A 83 -7.51 8.73 -3.40
N SER A 84 -7.90 7.48 -3.11
CA SER A 84 -7.72 6.37 -4.04
C SER A 84 -8.45 6.63 -5.36
N ASN A 85 -9.70 7.10 -5.31
CA ASN A 85 -10.46 7.47 -6.51
C ASN A 85 -9.84 8.67 -7.24
N ALA A 86 -9.28 9.66 -6.53
CA ALA A 86 -8.56 10.75 -7.19
C ALA A 86 -7.33 10.23 -7.98
N ILE A 87 -6.51 9.38 -7.36
CA ILE A 87 -5.34 8.78 -8.04
C ILE A 87 -5.77 7.91 -9.23
N ILE A 88 -6.72 7.01 -9.02
CA ILE A 88 -7.18 6.06 -10.05
C ILE A 88 -7.86 6.81 -11.20
N SER A 89 -8.65 7.86 -10.90
CA SER A 89 -9.32 8.64 -11.93
C SER A 89 -8.34 9.30 -12.90
N LEU A 90 -7.14 9.69 -12.45
CA LEU A 90 -6.10 10.19 -13.36
C LEU A 90 -5.68 9.13 -14.37
N SER A 91 -5.54 7.88 -13.93
CA SER A 91 -5.17 6.76 -14.80
C SER A 91 -6.30 6.36 -15.75
N THR A 92 -7.56 6.30 -15.26
CA THR A 92 -8.70 5.83 -16.06
C THR A 92 -9.21 6.90 -17.03
N TYR A 93 -9.22 8.18 -16.64
CA TYR A 93 -9.74 9.27 -17.45
C TYR A 93 -8.69 9.97 -18.33
N TYR A 94 -7.40 9.89 -18.03
CA TYR A 94 -6.38 10.64 -18.79
C TYR A 94 -5.22 9.81 -19.34
N LEU A 95 -5.03 8.55 -18.92
CA LEU A 95 -3.88 7.74 -19.31
C LEU A 95 -4.25 6.38 -19.92
N SER A 96 -5.53 6.01 -19.90
CA SER A 96 -5.97 4.71 -20.40
C SER A 96 -5.82 4.62 -21.93
N GLU A 97 -5.31 3.49 -22.41
CA GLU A 97 -4.97 3.27 -23.84
C GLU A 97 -6.22 3.16 -24.74
N ASP A 98 -7.39 2.92 -24.16
CA ASP A 98 -8.67 2.84 -24.87
C ASP A 98 -9.29 4.21 -25.17
N LEU A 99 -8.81 5.27 -24.52
CA LEU A 99 -9.38 6.62 -24.64
C LEU A 99 -9.31 7.20 -26.06
N PRO A 100 -8.21 7.08 -26.83
CA PRO A 100 -8.18 7.52 -28.23
C PRO A 100 -9.26 6.84 -29.07
N PHE A 101 -9.47 5.54 -28.87
CA PHE A 101 -10.52 4.79 -29.56
C PHE A 101 -11.91 5.28 -29.14
N LEU A 102 -12.19 5.35 -27.83
CA LEU A 102 -13.48 5.78 -27.29
C LEU A 102 -13.85 7.21 -27.71
N LEU A 103 -12.89 8.13 -27.73
CA LEU A 103 -13.12 9.54 -28.09
C LEU A 103 -13.21 9.76 -29.60
N SER A 104 -12.66 8.87 -30.42
CA SER A 104 -12.83 8.89 -31.88
C SER A 104 -14.13 8.24 -32.35
N SER A 105 -14.74 7.41 -31.49
CA SER A 105 -16.00 6.73 -31.78
C SER A 105 -17.21 7.64 -31.54
N PRO A 106 -18.36 7.43 -32.23
CA PRO A 106 -19.57 8.25 -32.08
C PRO A 106 -20.34 7.93 -30.77
N ILE A 107 -19.62 7.84 -29.64
CA ILE A 107 -20.20 7.58 -28.32
C ILE A 107 -20.37 8.91 -27.58
N PRO A 108 -21.55 9.21 -27.01
CA PRO A 108 -21.75 10.43 -26.25
C PRO A 108 -20.86 10.45 -25.00
N LEU A 109 -20.27 11.60 -24.69
CA LEU A 109 -19.36 11.82 -23.56
C LEU A 109 -19.94 11.34 -22.21
N GLY A 110 -21.25 11.45 -22.00
CA GLY A 110 -21.89 10.95 -20.78
C GLY A 110 -21.78 9.43 -20.59
N ARG A 111 -21.76 8.65 -21.68
CA ARG A 111 -21.55 7.20 -21.61
C ARG A 111 -20.09 6.86 -21.32
N VAL A 112 -19.15 7.63 -21.89
CA VAL A 112 -17.72 7.51 -21.56
C VAL A 112 -17.49 7.80 -20.08
N TYR A 113 -18.10 8.87 -19.54
CA TYR A 113 -18.07 9.18 -18.11
C TYR A 113 -18.62 8.03 -17.27
N GLY A 114 -19.81 7.51 -17.57
CA GLY A 114 -20.38 6.40 -16.81
C GLY A 114 -19.52 5.13 -16.83
N ALA A 115 -18.92 4.81 -17.98
CA ALA A 115 -18.04 3.65 -18.13
C ALA A 115 -16.75 3.82 -17.31
N LYS A 116 -16.07 4.96 -17.44
CA LYS A 116 -14.84 5.26 -16.69
C LYS A 116 -15.08 5.46 -15.21
N LEU A 117 -16.24 6.00 -14.80
CA LEU A 117 -16.63 6.06 -13.40
C LEU A 117 -16.86 4.66 -12.83
N GLY A 118 -17.55 3.77 -13.56
CA GLY A 118 -17.74 2.38 -13.15
C GLY A 118 -16.41 1.63 -13.00
N GLU A 119 -15.50 1.79 -13.96
CA GLU A 119 -14.14 1.25 -13.90
C GLU A 119 -13.38 1.78 -12.66
N THR A 120 -13.50 3.08 -12.38
CA THR A 120 -12.87 3.73 -11.23
C THR A 120 -13.45 3.24 -9.90
N VAL A 121 -14.78 3.14 -9.78
CA VAL A 121 -15.48 2.64 -8.59
C VAL A 121 -15.06 1.20 -8.29
N VAL A 122 -15.06 0.31 -9.29
CA VAL A 122 -14.66 -1.09 -9.10
C VAL A 122 -13.19 -1.19 -8.72
N SER A 123 -12.31 -0.47 -9.43
CA SER A 123 -10.86 -0.53 -9.22
C SER A 123 -10.43 0.08 -7.88
N SER A 124 -11.15 1.08 -7.37
CA SER A 124 -10.85 1.72 -6.09
C SER A 124 -11.51 1.01 -4.89
N SER A 125 -12.71 0.46 -5.08
CA SER A 125 -13.55 0.02 -3.96
C SER A 125 -13.44 -1.46 -3.63
N TRP A 126 -12.89 -2.29 -4.53
CA TRP A 126 -12.81 -3.74 -4.30
C TRP A 126 -12.13 -4.09 -2.97
N MET A 127 -11.08 -3.35 -2.59
CA MET A 127 -10.36 -3.57 -1.35
C MET A 127 -11.18 -3.15 -0.14
N VAL A 128 -11.85 -2.00 -0.19
CA VAL A 128 -12.72 -1.55 0.91
C VAL A 128 -13.89 -2.50 1.11
N VAL A 129 -14.49 -3.03 0.05
CA VAL A 129 -15.55 -4.05 0.16
C VAL A 129 -14.99 -5.33 0.77
N LEU A 130 -13.86 -5.84 0.26
CA LEU A 130 -13.28 -7.09 0.75
C LEU A 130 -12.89 -7.02 2.24
N PHE A 131 -12.27 -5.91 2.66
CA PHE A 131 -11.79 -5.70 4.04
C PHE A 131 -12.90 -5.18 4.98
N GLY A 132 -13.87 -4.44 4.46
CA GLY A 132 -14.98 -3.90 5.24
C GLY A 132 -16.06 -4.93 5.56
N LEU A 133 -16.33 -5.87 4.65
CA LEU A 133 -17.33 -6.92 4.86
C LEU A 133 -17.16 -7.72 6.17
N PRO A 134 -15.96 -8.25 6.53
CA PRO A 134 -15.80 -8.97 7.79
C PRO A 134 -15.97 -8.05 9.01
N VAL A 135 -15.65 -6.76 8.89
CA VAL A 135 -15.93 -5.76 9.95
C VAL A 135 -17.45 -5.64 10.15
N PHE A 136 -18.21 -5.36 9.10
CA PHE A 136 -19.66 -5.19 9.18
C PHE A 136 -20.39 -6.47 9.59
N MET A 137 -19.92 -7.64 9.17
CA MET A 137 -20.46 -8.92 9.65
C MET A 137 -20.19 -9.13 11.14
N ALA A 138 -19.01 -8.75 11.65
CA ALA A 138 -18.73 -8.83 13.08
C ALA A 138 -19.70 -7.94 13.88
N TYR A 139 -20.00 -6.72 13.39
CA TYR A 139 -21.03 -5.86 13.98
C TYR A 139 -22.40 -6.53 14.02
N GLY A 140 -22.87 -7.08 12.90
CA GLY A 140 -24.16 -7.75 12.81
C GLY A 140 -24.29 -8.95 13.76
N ILE A 141 -23.23 -9.76 13.90
CA ILE A 141 -23.22 -10.95 14.77
C ILE A 141 -23.15 -10.57 16.26
N VAL A 142 -22.27 -9.63 16.62
CA VAL A 142 -22.05 -9.21 18.02
C VAL A 142 -23.27 -8.47 18.58
N HIS A 143 -23.96 -7.70 17.75
CA HIS A 143 -25.20 -7.00 18.14
C HIS A 143 -26.48 -7.83 17.93
N GLN A 144 -26.38 -9.10 17.52
CA GLN A 144 -27.54 -9.97 17.21
C GLN A 144 -28.53 -9.30 16.24
N ALA A 145 -28.01 -8.64 15.21
CA ALA A 145 -28.80 -7.84 14.27
C ALA A 145 -29.74 -8.71 13.41
N SER A 146 -30.89 -8.16 13.06
CA SER A 146 -31.89 -8.81 12.20
C SER A 146 -31.43 -8.87 10.73
N LEU A 147 -32.12 -9.67 9.90
CA LEU A 147 -31.82 -9.76 8.46
C LEU A 147 -31.90 -8.40 7.73
N LEU A 148 -32.74 -7.48 8.24
CA LEU A 148 -32.87 -6.11 7.74
C LEU A 148 -31.54 -5.35 7.75
N TYR A 149 -30.68 -5.55 8.76
CA TYR A 149 -29.36 -4.94 8.83
C TYR A 149 -28.50 -5.32 7.62
N TYR A 150 -28.46 -6.61 7.27
CA TYR A 150 -27.65 -7.09 6.14
C TYR A 150 -28.18 -6.60 4.80
N LEU A 151 -29.50 -6.51 4.63
CA LEU A 151 -30.12 -5.94 3.43
C LEU A 151 -29.83 -4.44 3.31
N GLN A 152 -29.92 -3.70 4.41
CA GLN A 152 -29.64 -2.27 4.43
C GLN A 152 -28.16 -1.98 4.21
N LEU A 153 -27.26 -2.80 4.75
CA LEU A 153 -25.83 -2.74 4.44
C LEU A 153 -25.55 -2.95 2.95
N ALA A 154 -26.17 -3.97 2.35
CA ALA A 154 -26.03 -4.26 0.92
C ALA A 154 -26.55 -3.11 0.02
N ALA A 155 -27.58 -2.37 0.47
CA ALA A 155 -28.10 -1.20 -0.21
C ALA A 155 -27.26 0.07 0.02
N ALA A 156 -26.79 0.31 1.25
CA ALA A 156 -26.05 1.52 1.62
C ALA A 156 -24.65 1.56 1.01
N LEU A 157 -23.96 0.40 0.94
CA LEU A 157 -22.58 0.33 0.45
C LEU A 157 -22.40 0.87 -0.97
N PRO A 158 -23.17 0.44 -2.00
CA PRO A 158 -23.03 0.98 -3.36
C PRO A 158 -23.18 2.50 -3.43
N PHE A 159 -24.19 3.06 -2.79
CA PHE A 159 -24.41 4.51 -2.77
C PHE A 159 -23.28 5.23 -2.04
N PHE A 160 -22.75 4.65 -0.95
CA PHE A 160 -21.64 5.20 -0.19
C PHE A 160 -20.35 5.21 -1.02
N LEU A 161 -20.10 4.19 -1.84
CA LEU A 161 -18.92 4.09 -2.69
C LEU A 161 -18.95 5.07 -3.88
N ILE A 162 -20.13 5.40 -4.39
CA ILE A 162 -20.30 6.32 -5.53
C ILE A 162 -19.87 7.74 -5.15
N ILE A 163 -20.23 8.22 -3.96
CA ILE A 163 -19.96 9.60 -3.52
C ILE A 163 -18.45 9.96 -3.58
N PRO A 164 -17.53 9.23 -2.90
CA PRO A 164 -16.10 9.51 -2.97
C PRO A 164 -15.52 9.28 -4.37
N ALA A 165 -16.10 8.39 -5.19
CA ALA A 165 -15.66 8.18 -6.57
C ALA A 165 -15.95 9.39 -7.47
N VAL A 166 -17.15 9.97 -7.36
CA VAL A 166 -17.49 11.21 -8.07
C VAL A 166 -16.66 12.37 -7.52
N MET A 167 -16.55 12.54 -6.21
CA MET A 167 -15.76 13.62 -5.62
C MET A 167 -14.28 13.53 -6.00
N GLY A 168 -13.67 12.35 -5.94
CA GLY A 168 -12.26 12.14 -6.32
C GLY A 168 -12.00 12.35 -7.81
N SER A 169 -12.91 11.88 -8.67
CA SER A 169 -12.80 12.12 -10.12
C SER A 169 -13.02 13.59 -10.49
N ALA A 170 -14.00 14.26 -9.87
CA ALA A 170 -14.24 15.69 -10.03
C ALA A 170 -13.01 16.52 -9.60
N PHE A 171 -12.44 16.20 -8.43
CA PHE A 171 -11.22 16.85 -7.95
C PHE A 171 -10.06 16.69 -8.94
N THR A 172 -9.91 15.50 -9.53
CA THR A 172 -8.86 15.23 -10.51
C THR A 172 -9.08 15.99 -11.82
N MET A 173 -10.31 16.09 -12.31
CA MET A 173 -10.63 16.89 -13.49
C MET A 173 -10.30 18.37 -13.27
N ILE A 174 -10.61 18.92 -12.09
CA ILE A 174 -10.25 20.30 -11.73
C ILE A 174 -8.73 20.46 -11.68
N LEU A 175 -8.02 19.52 -11.05
CA LEU A 175 -6.56 19.54 -10.98
C LEU A 175 -5.90 19.49 -12.36
N VAL A 176 -6.38 18.63 -13.28
CA VAL A 176 -5.86 18.52 -14.65
C VAL A 176 -6.17 19.77 -15.48
N LYS A 177 -7.25 20.47 -15.16
CA LYS A 177 -7.53 21.77 -15.78
C LYS A 177 -6.57 22.86 -15.27
N ALA A 178 -6.39 22.95 -13.95
CA ALA A 178 -5.55 23.96 -13.30
C ALA A 178 -4.06 23.76 -13.61
N PHE A 179 -3.61 22.52 -13.54
CA PHE A 179 -2.26 22.10 -13.90
C PHE A 179 -2.37 21.25 -15.16
N PRO A 180 -1.79 21.66 -16.30
CA PRO A 180 -1.80 20.81 -17.47
C PRO A 180 -1.35 19.40 -17.07
N ALA A 181 -2.05 18.34 -17.51
CA ALA A 181 -1.71 16.93 -17.28
C ALA A 181 -0.28 16.52 -17.75
N ARG A 182 0.49 17.50 -18.23
CA ARG A 182 1.92 17.51 -18.48
C ARG A 182 2.75 17.47 -17.17
N ARG A 183 2.17 17.88 -16.04
CA ARG A 183 2.75 17.85 -14.67
C ARG A 183 2.05 16.81 -13.78
N ILE A 184 1.79 15.61 -14.30
CA ILE A 184 1.24 14.51 -13.48
C ILE A 184 2.09 14.29 -12.21
N LYS A 185 3.40 14.51 -12.27
CA LYS A 185 4.25 14.48 -11.06
C LYS A 185 3.83 15.53 -10.02
N ASP A 186 3.59 16.77 -10.43
CA ASP A 186 3.14 17.85 -9.55
C ASP A 186 1.71 17.59 -9.05
N ILE A 187 0.83 17.04 -9.90
CA ILE A 187 -0.54 16.64 -9.51
C ILE A 187 -0.49 15.51 -8.47
N LEU A 188 0.35 14.50 -8.69
CA LEU A 188 0.54 13.38 -7.75
C LEU A 188 1.19 13.85 -6.46
N LEU A 189 2.14 14.79 -6.52
CA LEU A 189 2.73 15.47 -5.37
C LEU A 189 1.68 16.22 -4.56
N LEU A 190 0.87 17.05 -5.22
CA LEU A 190 -0.22 17.79 -4.59
C LEU A 190 -1.24 16.84 -3.96
N LEU A 191 -1.57 15.76 -4.65
CA LEU A 191 -2.51 14.75 -4.14
C LEU A 191 -1.94 13.97 -2.95
N SER A 192 -0.63 13.67 -2.97
CA SER A 192 0.08 13.01 -1.85
C SER A 192 0.18 13.95 -0.64
N LEU A 193 0.49 15.23 -0.87
CA LEU A 193 0.50 16.25 0.17
C LEU A 193 -0.90 16.48 0.74
N ALA A 194 -1.92 16.53 -0.11
CA ALA A 194 -3.32 16.63 0.31
C ALA A 194 -3.75 15.40 1.12
N LEU A 195 -3.31 14.19 0.74
CA LEU A 195 -3.52 12.97 1.51
C LEU A 195 -2.85 13.07 2.88
N LEU A 196 -1.59 13.49 2.94
CA LEU A 196 -0.86 13.68 4.20
C LEU A 196 -1.55 14.70 5.11
N LEU A 197 -1.93 15.86 4.58
CA LEU A 197 -2.65 16.88 5.32
C LEU A 197 -4.01 16.35 5.80
N CYS A 198 -4.75 15.64 4.95
CA CYS A 198 -6.03 15.07 5.31
C CYS A 198 -5.90 13.97 6.36
N LEU A 199 -4.88 13.11 6.27
CA LEU A 199 -4.59 12.11 7.31
C LEU A 199 -4.19 12.78 8.62
N TYR A 200 -3.37 13.84 8.58
CA TYR A 200 -3.05 14.63 9.76
C TYR A 200 -4.31 15.21 10.40
N PHE A 201 -5.18 15.85 9.61
CA PHE A 201 -6.47 16.33 10.09
C PHE A 201 -7.34 15.18 10.60
N LEU A 202 -7.39 14.04 9.92
CA LEU A 202 -8.13 12.85 10.34
C LEU A 202 -7.67 12.39 11.72
N PHE A 203 -6.36 12.21 11.95
CA PHE A 203 -5.83 11.84 13.26
C PHE A 203 -6.14 12.90 14.32
N ARG A 204 -6.04 14.18 13.97
CA ARG A 204 -6.38 15.30 14.86
C ARG A 204 -7.88 15.38 15.17
N PHE A 205 -8.75 15.01 14.24
CA PHE A 205 -10.20 14.95 14.41
C PHE A 205 -10.62 13.71 15.19
N LEU A 206 -9.98 12.57 14.93
CA LEU A 206 -10.26 11.30 15.60
C LEU A 206 -9.79 11.31 17.06
N GLN A 207 -8.78 12.11 17.41
CA GLN A 207 -8.16 12.17 18.75
C GLN A 207 -8.04 10.79 19.41
N PRO A 208 -7.49 9.76 18.72
CA PRO A 208 -7.45 8.40 19.25
C PRO A 208 -6.65 8.31 20.54
N GLU A 209 -5.69 9.22 20.72
CA GLU A 209 -4.89 9.43 21.94
C GLU A 209 -5.75 9.68 23.20
N LYS A 210 -6.90 10.34 23.07
CA LYS A 210 -7.79 10.61 24.21
C LYS A 210 -8.71 9.44 24.58
N LEU A 211 -8.81 8.43 23.74
CA LEU A 211 -9.54 7.19 24.07
C LEU A 211 -8.72 6.28 25.00
N VAL A 212 -7.43 6.56 25.16
CA VAL A 212 -6.46 5.69 25.87
C VAL A 212 -6.00 6.27 27.20
N ASP A 213 -6.26 7.55 27.50
CA ASP A 213 -5.86 8.23 28.75
C ASP A 213 -7.01 8.26 29.80
N PRO A 214 -7.07 7.31 30.76
CA PRO A 214 -8.11 7.24 31.79
C PRO A 214 -8.04 8.39 32.83
N GLU A 215 -6.94 9.12 32.93
CA GLU A 215 -6.73 10.18 33.94
C GLU A 215 -7.19 11.58 33.50
N SER A 216 -7.65 11.76 32.26
CA SER A 216 -8.07 13.07 31.73
C SER A 216 -9.57 13.39 31.93
N PHE A 217 -10.33 12.50 32.57
CA PHE A 217 -11.78 12.62 32.74
C PHE A 217 -12.15 13.06 34.16
N ASN A 218 -12.14 14.36 34.41
CA ASN A 218 -12.60 14.93 35.70
C ASN A 218 -14.13 14.82 35.90
N SER A 219 -14.91 14.45 34.87
CA SER A 219 -16.31 14.02 35.02
C SER A 219 -16.77 13.09 33.88
N LEU A 220 -17.61 12.10 34.20
CA LEU A 220 -18.26 11.22 33.20
C LEU A 220 -19.10 12.03 32.19
N VAL A 221 -19.70 13.14 32.62
CA VAL A 221 -20.50 14.03 31.76
C VAL A 221 -19.65 14.72 30.70
N GLU A 222 -18.42 15.14 31.03
CA GLU A 222 -17.48 15.73 30.06
C GLU A 222 -16.90 14.67 29.11
N TYR A 223 -16.76 13.42 29.56
CA TYR A 223 -16.44 12.29 28.69
C TYR A 223 -17.57 12.02 27.67
N PHE A 224 -18.83 11.96 28.13
CA PHE A 224 -19.99 11.78 27.24
C PHE A 224 -20.19 12.96 26.27
N ALA A 225 -20.02 14.20 26.74
CA ALA A 225 -20.13 15.41 25.91
C ALA A 225 -19.01 15.51 24.85
N ARG A 226 -17.83 14.93 25.10
CA ARG A 226 -16.71 14.91 24.12
C ARG A 226 -16.68 13.64 23.26
N LEU A 227 -17.21 12.51 23.74
CA LEU A 227 -17.43 11.30 22.93
C LEU A 227 -18.48 11.52 21.85
N GLY A 228 -19.53 12.29 22.19
CA GLY A 228 -20.40 12.98 21.25
C GLY A 228 -19.65 14.11 20.54
N ALA A 229 -18.52 13.79 19.89
CA ALA A 229 -17.79 14.75 19.07
C ALA A 229 -18.78 15.36 18.06
N PRO A 230 -18.62 16.64 17.68
CA PRO A 230 -19.44 17.28 16.67
C PRO A 230 -19.33 16.48 15.37
N SER A 231 -20.28 15.58 15.13
CA SER A 231 -20.45 14.91 13.86
C SER A 231 -20.97 15.98 12.93
N THR A 232 -20.12 16.44 12.00
CA THR A 232 -20.60 17.28 10.91
C THR A 232 -21.69 16.50 10.18
N ALA A 233 -22.95 16.92 10.37
CA ALA A 233 -24.14 16.28 9.84
C ALA A 233 -24.14 16.13 8.30
N LEU A 234 -23.17 16.76 7.63
CA LEU A 234 -22.99 16.82 6.18
C LEU A 234 -22.04 15.75 5.61
N LEU A 235 -21.40 14.91 6.45
CA LEU A 235 -20.44 13.92 5.95
C LEU A 235 -21.14 12.62 5.48
N PRO A 236 -20.80 12.09 4.29
CA PRO A 236 -21.34 10.82 3.80
C PRO A 236 -21.07 9.62 4.71
N SER A 237 -19.94 9.64 5.43
CA SER A 237 -19.61 8.63 6.44
C SER A 237 -20.60 8.62 7.61
N GLN A 238 -21.12 9.78 8.00
CA GLN A 238 -22.13 9.88 9.04
C GLN A 238 -23.46 9.34 8.53
N TRP A 239 -23.90 9.71 7.32
CA TRP A 239 -25.13 9.18 6.75
C TRP A 239 -25.09 7.64 6.64
N ALA A 240 -23.94 7.06 6.30
CA ALA A 240 -23.77 5.61 6.26
C ALA A 240 -23.83 4.96 7.65
N THR A 241 -23.32 5.65 8.67
CA THR A 241 -23.37 5.20 10.06
C THR A 241 -24.80 5.25 10.59
N GLU A 242 -25.51 6.37 10.43
CA GLU A 242 -26.90 6.54 10.89
C GLU A 242 -27.89 5.67 10.10
N ALA A 243 -27.56 5.27 8.87
CA ALA A 243 -28.35 4.30 8.12
C ALA A 243 -28.25 2.87 8.69
N LEU A 244 -27.25 2.56 9.52
CA LEU A 244 -26.99 1.20 10.03
C LEU A 244 -27.07 1.08 11.54
N LEU A 245 -26.72 2.15 12.27
CA LEU A 245 -26.60 2.15 13.71
C LEU A 245 -27.93 1.87 14.43
N PRO A 246 -29.09 2.43 14.03
CA PRO A 246 -30.37 2.13 14.68
C PRO A 246 -30.73 0.63 14.62
N LEU A 247 -30.42 -0.02 13.49
CA LEU A 247 -30.64 -1.46 13.30
C LEU A 247 -29.72 -2.35 14.16
N LEU A 248 -28.55 -1.84 14.56
CA LEU A 248 -27.61 -2.54 15.43
C LEU A 248 -27.94 -2.38 16.92
N GLN A 249 -28.64 -1.32 17.31
CA GLN A 249 -28.99 -1.08 18.70
C GLN A 249 -30.34 -1.72 19.10
N GLY A 250 -31.08 -2.27 18.14
CA GLY A 250 -32.33 -2.99 18.40
C GLY A 250 -33.43 -2.11 19.00
N ARG A 251 -33.35 -0.78 18.80
CA ARG A 251 -34.31 0.17 19.34
C ARG A 251 -35.58 0.14 18.50
N VAL A 252 -36.60 -0.52 19.06
CA VAL A 252 -37.93 -0.65 18.45
C VAL A 252 -38.52 0.74 18.21
N GLY A 253 -38.77 1.09 16.93
CA GLY A 253 -39.34 2.38 16.52
C GLY A 253 -38.39 3.30 15.75
N GLU A 254 -37.07 3.07 15.78
CA GLU A 254 -36.07 3.91 15.08
C GLU A 254 -35.74 3.41 13.64
N GLU A 255 -36.44 2.37 13.16
CA GLU A 255 -36.24 1.84 11.79
C GLU A 255 -36.49 2.91 10.71
N GLY A 256 -37.44 3.82 10.97
CA GLY A 256 -37.74 4.95 10.07
C GLY A 256 -36.55 5.90 9.88
N GLU A 257 -35.73 6.10 10.91
CA GLU A 257 -34.52 6.93 10.82
C GLU A 257 -33.45 6.25 9.96
N ALA A 258 -33.27 4.94 10.11
CA ALA A 258 -32.35 4.17 9.28
C ALA A 258 -32.71 4.30 7.79
N PHE A 259 -33.99 4.10 7.44
CA PHE A 259 -34.45 4.25 6.05
C PHE A 259 -34.36 5.70 5.55
N PHE A 260 -34.60 6.69 6.42
CA PHE A 260 -34.42 8.09 6.07
C PHE A 260 -32.96 8.38 5.67
N TYR A 261 -31.99 7.96 6.48
CA TYR A 261 -30.58 8.16 6.16
C TYR A 261 -30.11 7.36 4.93
N LEU A 262 -30.69 6.17 4.69
CA LEU A 262 -30.48 5.47 3.42
C LEU A 262 -30.99 6.30 2.23
N GLY A 263 -32.16 6.94 2.35
CA GLY A 263 -32.71 7.84 1.35
C GLY A 263 -31.86 9.10 1.15
N VAL A 264 -31.32 9.68 2.22
CA VAL A 264 -30.35 10.80 2.17
C VAL A 264 -29.11 10.37 1.39
N LEU A 265 -28.58 9.18 1.67
CA LEU A 265 -27.37 8.66 1.04
C LEU A 265 -27.62 8.34 -0.45
N ALA A 266 -28.75 7.72 -0.79
CA ALA A 266 -29.15 7.45 -2.17
C ALA A 266 -29.39 8.74 -2.97
N SER A 267 -30.11 9.72 -2.43
CA SER A 267 -30.37 11.00 -3.09
C SER A 267 -29.07 11.80 -3.30
N ASN A 268 -28.21 11.91 -2.29
CA ASN A 268 -26.92 12.59 -2.42
C ASN A 268 -25.99 11.88 -3.42
N SER A 269 -25.98 10.55 -3.46
CA SER A 269 -25.20 9.82 -4.47
C SER A 269 -25.67 10.12 -5.90
N THR A 270 -26.99 10.27 -6.09
CA THR A 270 -27.57 10.61 -7.40
C THR A 270 -27.24 12.04 -7.80
N VAL A 271 -27.35 12.99 -6.86
CA VAL A 271 -26.93 14.39 -7.08
C VAL A 271 -25.44 14.46 -7.41
N ALA A 272 -24.60 13.70 -6.71
CA ALA A 272 -23.18 13.61 -7.01
C ALA A 272 -22.93 13.10 -8.44
N LEU A 273 -23.62 12.04 -8.89
CA LEU A 273 -23.50 11.53 -10.25
C LEU A 273 -23.86 12.58 -11.30
N ILE A 274 -24.95 13.32 -11.10
CA ILE A 274 -25.39 14.40 -12.00
C ILE A 274 -24.35 15.52 -12.04
N PHE A 275 -23.86 15.94 -10.87
CA PHE A 275 -22.84 16.98 -10.74
C PHE A 275 -21.52 16.58 -11.42
N GLY A 276 -21.06 15.35 -11.19
CA GLY A 276 -19.85 14.82 -11.82
C GLY A 276 -20.00 14.71 -13.35
N HIS A 277 -21.17 14.31 -13.84
CA HIS A 277 -21.44 14.30 -15.28
C HIS A 277 -21.42 15.72 -15.89
N TRP A 278 -22.02 16.69 -15.21
CA TRP A 278 -21.98 18.10 -15.61
C TRP A 278 -20.56 18.67 -15.62
N LEU A 279 -19.75 18.32 -14.62
CA LEU A 279 -18.37 18.75 -14.54
C LEU A 279 -17.53 18.13 -15.66
N PHE A 280 -17.74 16.83 -15.92
CA PHE A 280 -17.08 16.09 -16.99
C PHE A 280 -17.38 16.71 -18.36
N SER A 281 -18.66 16.98 -18.66
CA SER A 281 -19.04 17.55 -19.96
C SER A 281 -18.42 18.93 -20.21
N LYS A 282 -18.16 19.71 -19.14
CA LYS A 282 -17.54 21.03 -19.24
C LYS A 282 -16.02 21.03 -19.28
N LEU A 283 -15.36 20.21 -18.46
CA LEU A 283 -13.90 20.33 -18.24
C LEU A 283 -13.09 19.25 -18.95
N TYR A 284 -13.69 18.10 -19.28
CA TYR A 284 -12.93 16.93 -19.66
C TYR A 284 -12.18 17.08 -20.99
N LEU A 285 -12.85 17.55 -22.04
CA LEU A 285 -12.23 17.70 -23.37
C LEU A 285 -11.05 18.68 -23.36
N GLU A 286 -11.20 19.81 -22.65
CA GLU A 286 -10.13 20.78 -22.48
C GLU A 286 -8.93 20.16 -21.74
N GLY A 287 -9.20 19.42 -20.65
CA GLY A 287 -8.17 18.70 -19.89
C GLY A 287 -7.47 17.60 -20.70
N TRP A 288 -8.21 16.87 -21.53
CA TRP A 288 -7.69 15.82 -22.41
C TRP A 288 -6.83 16.38 -23.54
N ASN A 289 -7.27 17.42 -24.23
CA ASN A 289 -6.45 18.04 -25.28
C ASN A 289 -5.13 18.59 -24.70
N ARG A 290 -5.20 19.21 -23.51
CA ARG A 290 -4.00 19.66 -22.80
C ARG A 290 -3.10 18.51 -22.35
N SER A 291 -3.63 17.31 -22.09
CA SER A 291 -2.83 16.14 -21.72
C SER A 291 -2.04 15.57 -22.91
N GLN A 292 -2.61 15.67 -24.12
CA GLN A 292 -2.04 15.09 -25.34
C GLN A 292 -1.05 15.99 -26.08
N GLU A 293 -1.14 17.30 -25.92
CA GLU A 293 -0.14 18.24 -26.42
C GLU A 293 1.21 18.03 -25.71
N GLY A 294 2.15 17.37 -26.41
CA GLY A 294 3.46 16.99 -25.88
C GLY A 294 4.33 18.18 -25.43
N GLN A 295 5.12 17.98 -24.37
CA GLN A 295 6.20 18.93 -24.04
C GLN A 295 7.26 18.93 -25.15
N GLN A 296 7.62 20.12 -25.62
CA GLN A 296 9.01 20.37 -26.01
C GLN A 296 9.87 20.19 -24.76
N SER A 297 10.45 19.01 -24.57
CA SER A 297 11.46 18.81 -23.54
C SER A 297 12.58 19.85 -23.76
N SER A 298 12.92 20.61 -22.72
CA SER A 298 14.14 21.40 -22.71
C SER A 298 15.31 20.44 -22.93
N ARG A 299 15.82 20.39 -24.17
CA ARG A 299 16.98 19.58 -24.59
C ARG A 299 18.20 19.82 -23.68
N ILE A 300 18.23 20.95 -22.98
CA ILE A 300 19.28 21.39 -22.07
C ILE A 300 19.31 20.52 -20.79
N SER A 301 18.17 20.28 -20.13
CA SER A 301 18.12 19.46 -18.91
C SER A 301 18.52 18.00 -19.18
N ALA A 302 18.14 17.46 -20.34
CA ALA A 302 18.51 16.11 -20.74
C ALA A 302 20.03 15.95 -20.95
N ARG A 303 20.71 16.95 -21.52
CA ARG A 303 22.16 16.95 -21.75
C ARG A 303 22.96 17.07 -20.45
N ILE A 304 22.52 17.92 -19.51
CA ILE A 304 23.19 18.09 -18.21
C ILE A 304 23.11 16.79 -17.40
N LEU A 305 21.93 16.18 -17.36
CA LEU A 305 21.71 14.91 -16.67
C LEU A 305 22.58 13.79 -17.28
N GLU A 306 22.67 13.72 -18.60
CA GLU A 306 23.50 12.75 -19.32
C GLU A 306 24.99 12.95 -19.05
N GLY A 307 25.48 14.20 -19.04
CA GLY A 307 26.86 14.52 -18.67
C GLY A 307 27.23 14.04 -17.27
N SER A 308 26.41 14.38 -16.26
CA SER A 308 26.63 14.01 -14.86
C SER A 308 26.56 12.50 -14.61
N LEU A 309 25.51 11.84 -15.12
CA LEU A 309 25.34 10.39 -14.97
C LEU A 309 26.47 9.61 -15.64
N SER A 310 26.90 10.09 -16.81
CA SER A 310 27.97 9.44 -17.54
C SER A 310 29.35 9.67 -16.88
N PHE A 311 29.52 10.77 -16.13
CA PHE A 311 30.70 10.98 -15.27
C PHE A 311 30.71 10.04 -14.06
N MET A 312 29.59 9.91 -13.36
CA MET A 312 29.46 9.01 -12.20
C MET A 312 29.63 7.54 -12.58
N ALA A 313 29.18 7.14 -13.78
CA ALA A 313 29.26 5.77 -14.27
C ALA A 313 30.60 5.43 -14.99
N ARG A 314 31.60 6.31 -14.94
CA ARG A 314 32.94 6.06 -15.53
C ARG A 314 33.66 4.78 -15.09
N PRO A 315 33.56 4.30 -13.82
CA PRO A 315 34.26 3.07 -13.43
C PRO A 315 33.62 1.79 -13.98
N LEU A 316 32.42 1.88 -14.57
CA LEU A 316 31.73 0.73 -15.15
C LEU A 316 32.14 0.51 -16.61
N SER A 317 32.14 -0.74 -17.05
CA SER A 317 32.33 -1.04 -18.47
C SER A 317 31.22 -0.43 -19.34
N LEU A 318 31.55 -0.11 -20.58
CA LEU A 318 30.67 0.57 -21.55
C LEU A 318 29.22 0.01 -21.59
N PRO A 319 29.02 -1.32 -21.65
CA PRO A 319 27.67 -1.90 -21.67
C PRO A 319 26.89 -1.69 -20.36
N HIS A 320 27.54 -1.81 -19.21
CA HIS A 320 26.91 -1.64 -17.90
C HIS A 320 26.56 -0.16 -17.63
N ARG A 321 27.42 0.76 -18.06
CA ARG A 321 27.14 2.20 -18.02
C ARG A 321 25.93 2.55 -18.87
N ALA A 322 25.80 1.98 -20.07
CA ALA A 322 24.67 2.23 -20.94
C ALA A 322 23.34 1.76 -20.31
N LEU A 323 23.34 0.57 -19.69
CA LEU A 323 22.18 0.05 -18.95
C LEU A 323 21.81 0.94 -17.76
N LEU A 324 22.80 1.34 -16.95
CA LEU A 324 22.56 2.18 -15.78
C LEU A 324 21.99 3.56 -16.17
N VAL A 325 22.58 4.21 -17.18
CA VAL A 325 22.09 5.52 -17.66
C VAL A 325 20.68 5.38 -18.22
N LYS A 326 20.39 4.31 -18.96
CA LYS A 326 19.06 4.02 -19.48
C LYS A 326 18.05 3.85 -18.35
N ASP A 327 18.35 3.03 -17.36
CA ASP A 327 17.42 2.73 -16.28
C ASP A 327 17.14 3.96 -15.41
N ILE A 328 18.16 4.76 -15.09
CA ILE A 328 17.97 6.02 -14.36
C ILE A 328 17.11 6.99 -15.18
N LYS A 329 17.35 7.13 -16.48
CA LYS A 329 16.51 7.97 -17.34
C LYS A 329 15.08 7.45 -17.41
N THR A 330 14.88 6.14 -17.48
CA THR A 330 13.54 5.52 -17.50
C THR A 330 12.83 5.77 -16.16
N PHE A 331 13.50 5.54 -15.03
CA PHE A 331 12.97 5.82 -13.68
C PHE A 331 12.60 7.29 -13.49
N LEU A 332 13.48 8.21 -13.90
CA LEU A 332 13.22 9.64 -13.81
C LEU A 332 12.10 10.09 -14.75
N ARG A 333 11.88 9.40 -15.89
CA ARG A 333 10.81 9.71 -16.84
C ARG A 333 9.46 9.08 -16.46
N ASP A 334 9.46 7.95 -15.76
CA ASP A 334 8.24 7.25 -15.34
C ASP A 334 7.54 8.02 -14.21
N ARG A 335 6.36 8.58 -14.52
CA ARG A 335 5.61 9.40 -13.56
C ARG A 335 4.95 8.57 -12.46
N THR A 336 4.68 7.29 -12.73
CA THR A 336 4.02 6.38 -11.78
C THR A 336 4.96 5.98 -10.64
N GLN A 337 6.27 5.94 -10.90
CA GLN A 337 7.26 5.65 -9.86
C GLN A 337 7.44 6.82 -8.88
N TRP A 338 7.27 8.06 -9.33
CA TRP A 338 7.33 9.24 -8.45
C TRP A 338 6.20 9.28 -7.43
N SER A 339 4.95 8.97 -7.79
CA SER A 339 3.88 8.90 -6.79
C SER A 339 4.15 7.84 -5.73
N GLN A 340 4.67 6.68 -6.13
CA GLN A 340 5.02 5.63 -5.19
C GLN A 340 6.18 6.04 -4.28
N LEU A 341 7.18 6.76 -4.80
CA LEU A 341 8.30 7.26 -4.01
C LEU A 341 7.85 8.30 -2.99
N PHE A 342 6.97 9.23 -3.36
CA PHE A 342 6.43 10.23 -2.43
C PHE A 342 5.54 9.59 -1.36
N LEU A 343 4.69 8.64 -1.74
CA LEU A 343 3.89 7.87 -0.78
C LEU A 343 4.78 7.06 0.17
N LEU A 344 5.87 6.48 -0.35
CA LEU A 344 6.85 5.78 0.47
C LEU A 344 7.56 6.74 1.44
N ALA A 345 8.00 7.91 0.97
CA ALA A 345 8.64 8.91 1.81
C ALA A 345 7.71 9.38 2.95
N ALA A 346 6.43 9.62 2.63
CA ALA A 346 5.39 9.91 3.61
C ALA A 346 5.26 8.79 4.66
N LEU A 347 5.24 7.52 4.22
CA LEU A 347 5.18 6.37 5.13
C LEU A 347 6.41 6.27 6.03
N VAL A 348 7.60 6.57 5.50
CA VAL A 348 8.86 6.61 6.28
C VAL A 348 8.83 7.71 7.33
N VAL A 349 8.29 8.89 7.01
CA VAL A 349 8.13 9.97 7.99
C VAL A 349 7.18 9.56 9.11
N VAL A 350 6.02 8.96 8.77
CA VAL A 350 5.08 8.45 9.77
C VAL A 350 5.72 7.35 10.62
N TYR A 351 6.49 6.45 10.00
CA TYR A 351 7.24 5.41 10.67
C TYR A 351 8.20 5.98 11.72
N LEU A 352 9.02 6.97 11.34
CA LEU A 352 9.96 7.62 12.27
C LEU A 352 9.22 8.41 13.36
N TYR A 353 8.12 9.08 13.00
CA TYR A 353 7.30 9.81 13.96
C TYR A 353 6.72 8.89 15.04
N ASN A 354 6.23 7.70 14.66
CA ASN A 354 5.72 6.71 15.61
C ASN A 354 6.75 6.34 16.70
N TYR A 355 8.04 6.24 16.33
CA TYR A 355 9.12 6.00 17.29
C TYR A 355 9.44 7.22 18.16
N SER A 356 9.28 8.44 17.65
CA SER A 356 9.52 9.66 18.42
C SER A 356 8.47 9.93 19.52
N VAL A 357 7.23 9.46 19.33
CA VAL A 357 6.11 9.70 20.25
C VAL A 357 5.94 8.58 21.28
N LEU A 358 6.66 7.46 21.14
CA LEU A 358 6.60 6.33 22.07
C LEU A 358 6.98 6.77 23.51
N PRO A 359 6.08 6.60 24.50
CA PRO A 359 6.30 7.06 25.87
C PRO A 359 7.25 6.13 26.66
N LEU A 360 8.49 5.98 26.20
CA LEU A 360 9.51 5.10 26.78
C LEU A 360 9.89 5.47 28.22
N HIS A 361 9.68 6.73 28.61
CA HIS A 361 10.01 7.26 29.93
C HIS A 361 8.89 7.08 30.97
N LYS A 362 7.67 6.71 30.53
CA LYS A 362 6.50 6.59 31.42
C LYS A 362 6.20 5.14 31.84
N SER A 363 6.90 4.14 31.29
CA SER A 363 6.63 2.73 31.59
C SER A 363 7.38 2.26 32.85
N PRO A 364 6.73 1.53 33.78
CA PRO A 364 7.38 0.98 34.98
C PRO A 364 8.34 -0.20 34.73
N LEU A 365 8.37 -0.72 33.49
CA LEU A 365 9.40 -1.67 33.06
C LEU A 365 10.72 -0.92 32.83
N GLY A 366 11.84 -1.47 33.30
CA GLY A 366 13.16 -0.83 33.19
C GLY A 366 13.41 -0.33 31.76
N SER A 367 13.56 0.99 31.62
CA SER A 367 13.69 1.70 30.33
C SER A 367 14.68 1.03 29.38
N PHE A 368 15.77 0.49 29.93
CA PHE A 368 16.79 -0.26 29.22
C PHE A 368 16.30 -1.57 28.54
N TYR A 369 15.43 -2.35 29.21
CA TYR A 369 14.91 -3.61 28.65
C TYR A 369 13.96 -3.32 27.48
N LEU A 370 13.02 -2.39 27.70
CA LEU A 370 12.02 -2.04 26.72
C LEU A 370 12.67 -1.45 25.46
N GLN A 371 13.67 -0.58 25.61
CA GLN A 371 14.40 0.04 24.49
C GLN A 371 15.13 -0.98 23.61
N ASN A 372 15.91 -1.90 24.21
CA ASN A 372 16.65 -2.90 23.44
C ASN A 372 15.71 -3.92 22.77
N LEU A 373 14.63 -4.32 23.45
CA LEU A 373 13.62 -5.21 22.86
C LEU A 373 12.91 -4.53 21.68
N LEU A 374 12.52 -3.26 21.83
CA LEU A 374 11.90 -2.48 20.76
C LEU A 374 12.85 -2.26 19.58
N SER A 375 14.14 -2.05 19.84
CA SER A 375 15.17 -1.97 18.79
C SER A 375 15.34 -3.29 18.03
N PHE A 376 15.30 -4.41 18.74
CA PHE A 376 15.38 -5.74 18.12
C PHE A 376 14.14 -6.03 17.26
N LEU A 377 12.94 -5.71 17.76
CA LEU A 377 11.71 -5.82 16.98
C LEU A 377 11.67 -4.85 15.80
N ASN A 378 12.26 -3.66 15.95
CA ASN A 378 12.42 -2.67 14.90
C ASN A 378 13.27 -3.21 13.73
N LEU A 379 14.22 -4.12 13.98
CA LEU A 379 14.98 -4.78 12.92
C LEU A 379 14.08 -5.62 12.00
N ALA A 380 13.19 -6.42 12.59
CA ALA A 380 12.20 -7.20 11.86
C ALA A 380 11.24 -6.30 11.08
N LEU A 381 10.78 -5.22 11.71
CA LEU A 381 9.87 -4.25 11.10
C LEU A 381 10.53 -3.47 9.96
N ALA A 382 11.78 -3.05 10.12
CA ALA A 382 12.56 -2.45 9.05
C ALA A 382 12.73 -3.44 7.90
N GLY A 383 13.10 -4.69 8.16
CA GLY A 383 13.16 -5.75 7.14
C GLY A 383 11.83 -5.94 6.38
N PHE A 384 10.69 -5.84 7.08
CA PHE A 384 9.36 -5.85 6.47
C PHE A 384 9.14 -4.64 5.55
N VAL A 385 9.44 -3.43 6.01
CA VAL A 385 9.33 -2.20 5.21
C VAL A 385 10.22 -2.32 3.96
N MET A 386 11.45 -2.78 4.12
CA MET A 386 12.42 -3.01 3.05
C MET A 386 11.90 -4.03 2.02
N ALA A 387 11.28 -5.12 2.46
CA ALA A 387 10.64 -6.08 1.58
C ALA A 387 9.49 -5.43 0.78
N ALA A 388 8.65 -4.61 1.42
CA ALA A 388 7.56 -3.88 0.78
C ALA A 388 8.04 -2.85 -0.25
N VAL A 389 9.15 -2.15 0.01
CA VAL A 389 9.80 -1.28 -0.98
C VAL A 389 10.36 -2.11 -2.13
N GLY A 390 11.06 -3.20 -1.81
CA GLY A 390 11.61 -4.11 -2.81
C GLY A 390 10.55 -4.70 -3.75
N ALA A 391 9.35 -5.02 -3.23
CA ALA A 391 8.24 -5.49 -4.05
C ALA A 391 7.81 -4.48 -5.12
N ARG A 392 7.92 -3.17 -4.82
CA ARG A 392 7.45 -2.09 -5.71
C ARG A 392 8.50 -1.67 -6.73
N PHE A 393 9.78 -1.66 -6.34
CA PHE A 393 10.84 -1.10 -7.19
C PHE A 393 11.83 -2.16 -7.72
N VAL A 394 12.17 -3.15 -6.90
CA VAL A 394 13.21 -4.14 -7.23
C VAL A 394 12.62 -5.35 -7.97
N PHE A 395 11.53 -5.91 -7.46
CA PHE A 395 10.85 -7.05 -8.08
C PHE A 395 10.39 -6.77 -9.53
N PRO A 396 9.79 -5.61 -9.85
CA PRO A 396 9.37 -5.31 -11.21
C PRO A 396 10.53 -4.93 -12.14
N ALA A 397 11.76 -4.71 -11.65
CA ALA A 397 12.85 -4.10 -12.41
C ALA A 397 13.20 -4.82 -13.71
N VAL A 398 13.05 -6.15 -13.76
CA VAL A 398 13.22 -6.96 -14.97
C VAL A 398 11.99 -6.84 -15.89
N SER A 399 10.79 -6.85 -15.32
CA SER A 399 9.54 -6.72 -16.07
C SER A 399 9.34 -5.31 -16.68
N MET A 400 10.00 -4.30 -16.11
CA MET A 400 10.03 -2.93 -16.63
C MET A 400 10.65 -2.80 -18.02
N GLU A 401 11.40 -3.81 -18.46
CA GLU A 401 11.94 -3.86 -19.82
C GLU A 401 10.87 -4.02 -20.90
N ARG A 402 9.65 -4.45 -20.51
CA ARG A 402 8.50 -4.65 -21.39
C ARG A 402 8.90 -5.41 -22.67
N GLY A 403 8.34 -5.03 -23.82
CA GLY A 403 8.66 -5.61 -25.11
C GLY A 403 10.10 -5.36 -25.57
N CYS A 404 10.88 -4.48 -24.95
CA CYS A 404 12.25 -4.18 -25.39
C CYS A 404 13.29 -5.22 -24.94
N ILE A 405 12.87 -6.28 -24.25
CA ILE A 405 13.76 -7.37 -23.80
C ILE A 405 14.50 -8.05 -24.97
N TRP A 406 13.91 -8.06 -26.18
CA TRP A 406 14.56 -8.61 -27.38
C TRP A 406 15.83 -7.84 -27.76
N ILE A 407 15.90 -6.54 -27.47
CA ILE A 407 17.09 -5.70 -27.72
C ILE A 407 18.23 -6.13 -26.80
N ILE A 408 17.93 -6.44 -25.54
CA ILE A 408 18.93 -6.90 -24.57
C ILE A 408 19.47 -8.27 -24.99
N ARG A 409 18.61 -9.17 -25.50
CA ARG A 409 19.02 -10.50 -25.97
C ARG A 409 19.83 -10.49 -27.26
N SER A 410 19.56 -9.55 -28.14
CA SER A 410 20.33 -9.38 -29.38
C SER A 410 21.62 -8.59 -29.16
N SER A 411 21.81 -8.01 -27.97
CA SER A 411 23.04 -7.32 -27.60
C SER A 411 24.12 -8.31 -27.14
N PRO A 412 25.42 -7.94 -27.17
CA PRO A 412 26.52 -8.79 -26.71
C PRO A 412 26.56 -8.97 -25.18
N LEU A 413 25.51 -8.59 -24.45
CA LEU A 413 25.42 -8.69 -23.00
C LEU A 413 24.85 -10.04 -22.60
N ASP A 414 25.56 -10.75 -21.72
CA ASP A 414 25.00 -11.92 -21.07
C ASP A 414 23.83 -11.54 -20.14
N LEU A 415 22.81 -12.40 -20.10
CA LEU A 415 21.64 -12.23 -19.24
C LEU A 415 22.02 -12.26 -17.75
N GLY A 416 23.08 -12.99 -17.38
CA GLY A 416 23.62 -12.98 -16.02
C GLY A 416 24.16 -11.60 -15.63
N SER A 417 24.98 -10.99 -16.50
CA SER A 417 25.49 -9.62 -16.32
C SER A 417 24.37 -8.59 -16.26
N PHE A 418 23.31 -8.76 -17.07
CA PHE A 418 22.12 -7.93 -17.01
C PHE A 418 21.42 -8.00 -15.63
N LEU A 419 21.21 -9.19 -15.08
CA LEU A 419 20.60 -9.35 -13.75
C LEU A 419 21.46 -8.76 -12.64
N TRP A 420 22.78 -8.96 -12.69
CA TRP A 420 23.69 -8.35 -11.72
C TRP A 420 23.72 -6.82 -11.83
N ALA A 421 23.62 -6.25 -13.02
CA ALA A 421 23.48 -4.80 -13.18
C ALA A 421 22.22 -4.27 -12.49
N LYS A 422 21.08 -4.97 -12.66
CA LYS A 422 19.83 -4.65 -11.95
C LYS A 422 19.95 -4.81 -10.44
N PHE A 423 20.65 -5.83 -9.96
CA PHE A 423 20.93 -6.06 -8.55
C PHE A 423 21.69 -4.87 -7.94
N TRP A 424 22.83 -4.47 -8.51
CA TRP A 424 23.63 -3.38 -7.96
C TRP A 424 22.92 -2.02 -8.03
N MET A 425 22.21 -1.77 -9.11
CA MET A 425 21.40 -0.55 -9.25
C MET A 425 20.28 -0.48 -8.20
N SER A 426 19.65 -1.61 -7.89
CA SER A 426 18.56 -1.70 -6.92
C SER A 426 19.04 -1.69 -5.48
N LEU A 427 20.22 -2.29 -5.23
CA LEU A 427 20.82 -2.41 -3.91
C LEU A 427 21.12 -1.04 -3.31
N PHE A 428 21.72 -0.12 -4.07
CA PHE A 428 22.20 1.14 -3.52
C PHE A 428 21.08 2.04 -2.94
N PRO A 429 19.96 2.33 -3.65
CA PRO A 429 18.86 3.10 -3.07
C PRO A 429 18.18 2.37 -1.91
N LEU A 430 18.07 1.04 -2.00
CA LEU A 430 17.45 0.22 -0.98
C LEU A 430 18.29 0.24 0.30
N LEU A 431 19.59 -0.03 0.19
CA LEU A 431 20.53 0.00 1.31
C LEU A 431 20.59 1.37 1.99
N LEU A 432 20.63 2.47 1.22
CA LEU A 432 20.59 3.83 1.78
C LEU A 432 19.33 4.05 2.62
N LEU A 433 18.17 3.60 2.13
CA LEU A 433 16.91 3.68 2.87
C LEU A 433 16.94 2.84 4.15
N ALA A 434 17.43 1.60 4.07
CA ALA A 434 17.50 0.67 5.20
C ALA A 434 18.37 1.22 6.35
N GLU A 435 19.57 1.68 5.99
CA GLU A 435 20.52 2.25 6.94
C GLU A 435 19.96 3.51 7.59
N THR A 436 19.39 4.41 6.79
CA THR A 436 18.78 5.64 7.31
C THR A 436 17.65 5.32 8.28
N LEU A 437 16.79 4.35 7.96
CA LEU A 437 15.70 3.93 8.83
C LEU A 437 16.22 3.37 10.17
N ILE A 438 17.16 2.43 10.14
CA ILE A 438 17.68 1.81 11.36
C ILE A 438 18.49 2.80 12.21
N VAL A 439 19.35 3.60 11.59
CA VAL A 439 20.14 4.61 12.31
C VAL A 439 19.25 5.63 12.99
N LEU A 440 18.29 6.22 12.26
CA LEU A 440 17.39 7.22 12.83
C LEU A 440 16.47 6.64 13.92
N THR A 441 15.89 5.46 13.70
CA THR A 441 15.05 4.83 14.73
C THR A 441 15.83 4.45 15.98
N ASN A 442 17.03 3.90 15.83
CA ASN A 442 17.88 3.57 16.98
C ASN A 442 18.32 4.82 17.76
N ILE A 443 18.60 5.93 17.08
CA ILE A 443 18.87 7.23 17.73
C ILE A 443 17.65 7.72 18.50
N LEU A 444 16.46 7.69 17.89
CA LEU A 444 15.19 8.09 18.54
C LEU A 444 14.84 7.21 19.74
N LEU A 445 15.20 5.92 19.70
CA LEU A 445 14.99 4.95 20.78
C LEU A 445 16.06 4.99 21.89
N HIS A 446 17.13 5.79 21.72
CA HIS A 446 18.26 5.88 22.65
C HIS A 446 18.88 4.51 23.01
N VAL A 447 19.11 3.66 22.00
CA VAL A 447 19.57 2.28 22.20
C VAL A 447 21.05 2.19 22.55
N THR A 448 21.48 1.04 23.07
CA THR A 448 22.88 0.81 23.40
C THR A 448 23.78 0.75 22.15
N PRO A 449 25.08 1.14 22.25
CA PRO A 449 26.00 1.09 21.11
C PRO A 449 26.16 -0.30 20.48
N LEU A 450 26.08 -1.36 21.29
CA LEU A 450 26.13 -2.74 20.79
C LEU A 450 24.93 -3.03 19.89
N MET A 451 23.73 -2.66 20.34
CA MET A 451 22.49 -2.87 19.59
C MET A 451 22.45 -2.01 18.32
N MET A 452 23.03 -0.81 18.38
CA MET A 452 23.21 0.05 17.21
C MET A 452 24.06 -0.61 16.13
N VAL A 453 25.26 -1.10 16.48
CA VAL A 453 26.17 -1.74 15.53
C VAL A 453 25.57 -3.02 14.98
N LEU A 454 24.99 -3.86 15.84
CA LEU A 454 24.32 -5.10 15.45
C LEU A 454 23.16 -4.81 14.47
N GLY A 455 22.32 -3.82 14.77
CA GLY A 455 21.21 -3.44 13.90
C GLY A 455 21.65 -2.93 12.53
N VAL A 456 22.69 -2.09 12.49
CA VAL A 456 23.29 -1.56 11.25
C VAL A 456 23.90 -2.68 10.41
N VAL A 457 24.73 -3.54 11.02
CA VAL A 457 25.36 -4.66 10.29
C VAL A 457 24.32 -5.65 9.77
N THR A 458 23.31 -5.97 10.56
CA THR A 458 22.30 -6.93 10.14
C THR A 458 21.40 -6.37 9.05
N ILE A 459 20.96 -5.10 9.13
CA ILE A 459 20.15 -4.51 8.06
C ILE A 459 20.94 -4.33 6.76
N PHE A 460 22.24 -4.04 6.88
CA PHE A 460 23.16 -4.02 5.75
C PHE A 460 23.12 -5.35 5.01
N LEU A 461 23.32 -6.47 5.72
CA LEU A 461 23.30 -7.82 5.15
C LEU A 461 21.93 -8.18 4.57
N VAL A 462 20.86 -7.99 5.36
CA VAL A 462 19.48 -8.28 4.95
C VAL A 462 19.11 -7.53 3.66
N SER A 463 19.63 -6.33 3.44
CA SER A 463 19.40 -5.56 2.20
C SER A 463 19.94 -6.29 0.95
N PHE A 464 21.05 -7.02 1.04
CA PHE A 464 21.52 -7.87 -0.05
C PHE A 464 20.55 -9.01 -0.32
N GLY A 465 20.11 -9.72 0.73
CA GLY A 465 19.17 -10.83 0.60
C GLY A 465 17.83 -10.42 -0.02
N ILE A 466 17.25 -9.31 0.45
CA ILE A 466 15.99 -8.75 -0.09
C ILE A 466 16.17 -8.35 -1.56
N THR A 467 17.29 -7.70 -1.91
CA THR A 467 17.56 -7.32 -3.30
C THR A 467 17.72 -8.56 -4.21
N GLY A 468 18.41 -9.59 -3.74
CA GLY A 468 18.63 -10.83 -4.47
C GLY A 468 17.34 -11.61 -4.72
N LEU A 469 16.51 -11.74 -3.69
CA LEU A 469 15.15 -12.27 -3.82
C LEU A 469 14.31 -11.44 -4.77
N GLY A 470 14.41 -10.10 -4.72
CA GLY A 470 13.65 -9.19 -5.58
C GLY A 470 13.97 -9.36 -7.06
N VAL A 471 15.25 -9.19 -7.42
CA VAL A 471 15.69 -9.28 -8.82
C VAL A 471 15.55 -10.71 -9.34
N GLY A 472 15.96 -11.71 -8.54
CA GLY A 472 15.90 -13.11 -8.94
C GLY A 472 14.47 -13.61 -9.15
N LEU A 473 13.57 -13.41 -8.18
CA LEU A 473 12.16 -13.81 -8.34
C LEU A 473 11.43 -12.96 -9.39
N GLY A 474 11.82 -11.70 -9.57
CA GLY A 474 11.35 -10.84 -10.65
C GLY A 474 11.70 -11.40 -12.04
N ALA A 475 12.87 -12.02 -12.18
CA ALA A 475 13.28 -12.73 -13.39
C ALA A 475 12.61 -14.11 -13.56
N VAL A 476 12.22 -14.78 -12.47
CA VAL A 476 11.48 -16.06 -12.50
C VAL A 476 10.03 -15.89 -12.96
N TYR A 477 9.41 -14.76 -12.62
CA TYR A 477 8.03 -14.44 -12.96
C TYR A 477 7.91 -13.14 -13.77
N PRO A 478 8.54 -13.04 -14.95
CA PRO A 478 8.53 -11.81 -15.73
C PRO A 478 7.12 -11.54 -16.27
N ARG A 479 6.69 -10.28 -16.20
CA ARG A 479 5.44 -9.80 -16.80
C ARG A 479 5.71 -8.57 -17.65
N PHE A 480 6.03 -8.79 -18.93
CA PHE A 480 6.38 -7.73 -19.87
C PHE A 480 5.15 -6.99 -20.45
N GLN A 481 3.98 -7.62 -20.42
CA GLN A 481 2.72 -7.06 -20.94
C GLN A 481 1.85 -6.56 -19.78
N VAL A 482 2.20 -5.41 -19.20
CA VAL A 482 1.42 -4.77 -18.14
C VAL A 482 1.39 -3.25 -18.35
N GLU A 483 0.20 -2.68 -18.37
CA GLU A 483 -0.03 -1.23 -18.50
C GLU A 483 0.50 -0.48 -17.27
N ASN A 484 0.20 -1.00 -16.06
CA ASN A 484 0.59 -0.42 -14.78
C ASN A 484 1.65 -1.24 -14.05
N VAL A 485 2.82 -0.63 -13.81
CA VAL A 485 3.95 -1.25 -13.09
C VAL A 485 3.56 -1.73 -11.68
N SER A 486 2.66 -1.00 -11.02
CA SER A 486 2.14 -1.35 -9.69
C SER A 486 1.41 -2.70 -9.67
N GLN A 487 0.82 -3.13 -10.79
CA GLN A 487 0.11 -4.42 -10.90
C GLN A 487 1.08 -5.62 -10.96
N ILE A 488 2.36 -5.38 -11.24
CA ILE A 488 3.39 -6.43 -11.23
C ILE A 488 3.62 -6.87 -9.79
N ALA A 489 3.75 -5.92 -8.86
CA ALA A 489 3.98 -6.15 -7.44
C ALA A 489 2.81 -6.85 -6.73
N THR A 490 1.56 -6.62 -7.18
CA THR A 490 0.36 -7.27 -6.63
C THR A 490 0.04 -8.61 -7.31
N GLY A 491 0.81 -8.99 -8.32
CA GLY A 491 0.70 -10.30 -8.96
C GLY A 491 1.18 -11.44 -8.07
N PHE A 492 0.88 -12.67 -8.49
CA PHE A 492 1.34 -13.89 -7.81
C PHE A 492 2.86 -13.89 -7.51
N GLY A 493 3.69 -13.46 -8.47
CA GLY A 493 5.14 -13.40 -8.26
C GLY A 493 5.54 -12.41 -7.15
N GLY A 494 4.85 -11.28 -7.02
CA GLY A 494 5.09 -10.31 -5.95
C GLY A 494 4.66 -10.83 -4.57
N ILE A 495 3.58 -11.62 -4.49
CA ILE A 495 3.15 -12.28 -3.25
C ILE A 495 4.14 -13.36 -2.83
N VAL A 496 4.61 -14.17 -3.78
CA VAL A 496 5.66 -15.17 -3.54
C VAL A 496 6.94 -14.50 -3.05
N TYR A 497 7.36 -13.41 -3.70
CA TYR A 497 8.49 -12.59 -3.26
C TYR A 497 8.28 -12.08 -1.81
N MET A 498 7.10 -11.54 -1.51
CA MET A 498 6.80 -11.04 -0.16
C MET A 498 6.93 -12.15 0.88
N MET A 499 6.32 -13.31 0.63
CA MET A 499 6.38 -14.46 1.53
C MET A 499 7.81 -14.93 1.78
N TYR A 500 8.64 -15.05 0.72
CA TYR A 500 10.04 -15.42 0.89
C TYR A 500 10.85 -14.37 1.64
N CYS A 501 10.62 -13.07 1.39
CA CYS A 501 11.27 -12.01 2.17
C CYS A 501 10.88 -12.03 3.65
N LEU A 502 9.60 -12.29 3.98
CA LEU A 502 9.15 -12.40 5.36
C LEU A 502 9.76 -13.61 6.07
N LEU A 503 9.79 -14.76 5.41
CA LEU A 503 10.45 -15.96 5.93
C LEU A 503 11.94 -15.73 6.13
N PHE A 504 12.59 -15.07 5.17
CA PHE A 504 14.01 -14.72 5.23
C PHE A 504 14.32 -13.78 6.39
N VAL A 505 13.62 -12.65 6.49
CA VAL A 505 13.79 -11.69 7.59
C VAL A 505 13.48 -12.36 8.94
N GLY A 506 12.39 -13.12 9.02
CA GLY A 506 12.03 -13.86 10.22
C GLY A 506 13.11 -14.87 10.65
N ALA A 507 13.70 -15.60 9.69
CA ALA A 507 14.79 -16.53 9.97
C ALA A 507 16.05 -15.81 10.47
N VAL A 508 16.44 -14.68 9.87
CA VAL A 508 17.56 -13.85 10.35
C VAL A 508 17.31 -13.40 11.78
N VAL A 509 16.11 -12.86 12.05
CA VAL A 509 15.74 -12.38 13.39
C VAL A 509 15.74 -13.52 14.41
N VAL A 510 15.19 -14.70 14.10
CA VAL A 510 15.20 -15.84 15.02
C VAL A 510 16.64 -16.30 15.34
N LEU A 511 17.51 -16.34 14.32
CA LEU A 511 18.92 -16.70 14.51
C LEU A 511 19.68 -15.67 15.35
N GLU A 512 19.30 -14.41 15.27
CA GLU A 512 19.91 -13.29 16.01
C GLU A 512 19.34 -13.11 17.42
N ALA A 513 18.09 -13.54 17.65
CA ALA A 513 17.42 -13.45 18.95
C ALA A 513 18.20 -14.17 20.06
N TRP A 514 18.77 -15.34 19.74
CA TRP A 514 19.54 -16.13 20.68
C TRP A 514 20.86 -15.44 21.11
N PRO A 515 21.74 -14.99 20.20
CA PRO A 515 22.90 -14.17 20.54
C PRO A 515 22.56 -12.91 21.33
N VAL A 516 21.52 -12.17 20.91
CA VAL A 516 21.11 -10.94 21.59
C VAL A 516 20.65 -11.23 23.00
N TYR A 517 19.88 -12.30 23.22
CA TYR A 517 19.44 -12.72 24.55
C TYR A 517 20.62 -13.07 25.47
N LEU A 518 21.62 -13.81 24.97
CA LEU A 518 22.81 -14.18 25.75
C LEU A 518 23.68 -12.97 26.09
N LEU A 519 23.94 -12.09 25.13
CA LEU A 519 24.71 -10.85 25.33
C LEU A 519 24.00 -9.91 26.32
N PHE A 520 22.67 -9.91 26.30
CA PHE A 520 21.84 -9.13 27.21
C PHE A 520 21.87 -9.69 28.65
N LEU A 521 21.73 -11.00 28.81
CA LEU A 521 21.85 -11.69 30.10
C LEU A 521 23.23 -11.50 30.74
N ALA A 522 24.30 -11.57 29.95
CA ALA A 522 25.66 -11.35 30.43
C ALA A 522 25.84 -9.93 31.01
N ARG A 523 25.18 -8.94 30.41
CA ARG A 523 25.30 -7.52 30.79
C ARG A 523 24.46 -7.16 32.01
N ILE A 524 23.27 -7.76 32.18
CA ILE A 524 22.41 -7.53 33.35
C ILE A 524 22.82 -8.40 34.54
N GLY A 525 23.15 -9.67 34.29
CA GLY A 525 23.37 -10.67 35.34
C GLY A 525 24.80 -10.75 35.89
N ARG A 526 25.75 -9.93 35.41
CA ARG A 526 27.20 -10.08 35.69
C ARG A 526 27.72 -11.52 35.50
N ARG A 527 27.11 -12.28 34.59
CA ARG A 527 27.52 -13.65 34.25
C ARG A 527 28.54 -13.59 33.13
N ALA A 528 29.73 -14.17 33.34
CA ALA A 528 30.72 -14.32 32.28
C ALA A 528 30.20 -15.30 31.22
N ILE A 529 30.31 -14.92 29.95
CA ILE A 529 29.93 -15.76 28.82
C ILE A 529 30.95 -16.90 28.72
N THR A 530 30.45 -18.14 28.72
CA THR A 530 31.26 -19.36 28.68
C THR A 530 31.81 -19.56 27.25
N ALA A 531 32.99 -20.18 27.10
CA ALA A 531 33.57 -20.50 25.78
C ALA A 531 32.60 -21.19 24.78
N PRO A 532 31.74 -22.17 25.17
CA PRO A 532 30.74 -22.74 24.26
C PRO A 532 29.63 -21.76 23.86
N GLU A 533 29.28 -20.78 24.71
CA GLU A 533 28.29 -19.75 24.38
C GLU A 533 28.84 -18.77 23.34
N TRP A 534 30.13 -18.42 23.42
CA TRP A 534 30.83 -17.65 22.38
C TRP A 534 30.89 -18.39 21.05
N LEU A 535 31.14 -19.71 21.06
CA LEU A 535 31.07 -20.54 19.86
C LEU A 535 29.65 -20.56 19.26
N GLY A 536 28.62 -20.66 20.11
CA GLY A 536 27.22 -20.59 19.69
C GLY A 536 26.86 -19.25 19.03
N ILE A 537 27.31 -18.14 19.59
CA ILE A 537 27.14 -16.80 19.00
C ILE A 537 27.81 -16.72 17.62
N GLY A 538 29.06 -17.18 17.51
CA GLY A 538 29.78 -17.21 16.25
C GLY A 538 29.06 -18.04 15.19
N LEU A 539 28.54 -19.22 15.57
CA LEU A 539 27.80 -20.10 14.67
C LEU A 539 26.48 -19.48 14.19
N SER A 540 25.76 -18.76 15.05
CA SER A 540 24.57 -17.99 14.65
C SER A 540 24.91 -16.92 13.61
N PHE A 541 25.97 -16.15 13.80
CA PHE A 541 26.39 -15.12 12.83
C PHE A 541 26.85 -15.73 11.49
N VAL A 542 27.57 -16.85 11.53
CA VAL A 542 27.92 -17.61 10.32
C VAL A 542 26.66 -18.11 9.62
N GLY A 543 25.67 -18.60 10.38
CA GLY A 543 24.36 -18.98 9.86
C GLY A 543 23.65 -17.84 9.14
N ILE A 544 23.67 -16.63 9.70
CA ILE A 544 23.12 -15.42 9.06
C ILE A 544 23.84 -15.11 7.75
N LEU A 545 25.17 -15.19 7.70
CA LEU A 545 25.94 -14.97 6.47
C LEU A 545 25.60 -16.00 5.38
N ILE A 546 25.51 -17.28 5.75
CA ILE A 546 25.13 -18.36 4.82
C ILE A 546 23.71 -18.12 4.30
N LEU A 547 22.76 -17.80 5.18
CA LEU A 547 21.37 -17.54 4.81
C LEU A 547 21.25 -16.34 3.86
N ASN A 548 22.01 -15.27 4.09
CA ASN A 548 22.12 -14.13 3.18
C ASN A 548 22.71 -14.52 1.82
N ALA A 549 23.82 -15.28 1.81
CA ALA A 549 24.44 -15.74 0.57
C ALA A 549 23.49 -16.62 -0.25
N LEU A 550 22.74 -17.52 0.41
CA LEU A 550 21.72 -18.35 -0.23
C LEU A 550 20.57 -17.50 -0.80
N ALA A 551 20.10 -16.51 -0.04
CA ALA A 551 19.04 -15.59 -0.46
C ALA A 551 19.45 -14.73 -1.68
N VAL A 552 20.75 -14.49 -1.89
CA VAL A 552 21.24 -13.83 -3.11
C VAL A 552 21.43 -14.83 -4.24
N TRP A 553 22.17 -15.91 -4.00
CA TRP A 553 22.67 -16.77 -5.07
C TRP A 553 21.60 -17.67 -5.70
N VAL A 554 20.74 -18.28 -4.86
CA VAL A 554 19.70 -19.22 -5.32
C VAL A 554 18.69 -18.55 -6.26
N PRO A 555 18.01 -17.45 -5.89
CA PRO A 555 17.02 -16.83 -6.76
C PRO A 555 17.65 -16.20 -8.01
N MET A 556 18.88 -15.67 -7.90
CA MET A 556 19.60 -15.13 -9.07
C MET A 556 19.93 -16.22 -10.09
N ARG A 557 20.38 -17.40 -9.64
CA ARG A 557 20.68 -18.54 -10.53
C ARG A 557 19.42 -19.08 -11.20
N ILE A 558 18.33 -19.26 -10.46
CA ILE A 558 17.05 -19.73 -11.00
C ILE A 558 16.46 -18.68 -11.96
N GLY A 559 16.56 -17.40 -11.60
CA GLY A 559 16.12 -16.28 -12.44
C GLY A 559 16.85 -16.23 -13.77
N TRP A 560 18.19 -16.39 -13.76
CA TRP A 560 19.00 -16.46 -14.97
C TRP A 560 18.58 -17.62 -15.88
N GLN A 561 18.45 -18.84 -15.34
CA GLN A 561 18.04 -20.02 -16.10
C GLN A 561 16.66 -19.83 -16.75
N LYS A 562 15.70 -19.33 -15.98
CA LYS A 562 14.33 -19.15 -16.47
C LYS A 562 14.20 -18.04 -17.51
N LEU A 563 14.98 -16.97 -17.34
CA LEU A 563 15.06 -15.91 -18.32
C LEU A 563 15.73 -16.39 -19.61
N SER A 564 16.67 -17.34 -19.55
CA SER A 564 17.27 -17.94 -20.76
C SER A 564 16.30 -18.83 -21.52
N SER A 565 15.42 -19.56 -20.82
CA SER A 565 14.43 -20.46 -21.42
C SER A 565 13.16 -19.78 -21.94
N TYR A 566 12.97 -18.49 -21.66
CA TYR A 566 11.74 -17.79 -22.04
C TYR A 566 11.74 -17.50 -23.55
N GLU A 567 10.82 -18.05 -24.34
CA GLU A 567 10.66 -17.67 -25.75
C GLU A 567 10.00 -16.29 -25.83
N ALA A 568 10.60 -15.36 -26.60
CA ALA A 568 10.14 -13.97 -26.73
C ALA A 568 8.98 -13.84 -27.72
#